data_AF-A0A9N9E6Z2-F1
#
_entry.id   AF-A0A9N9E6Z2-F1
#
_cell.length_a   1.000
_cell.length_b   1.000
_cell.length_c   1.000
_cell.angle_alpha   90.00
_cell.angle_beta   90.00
_cell.angle_gamma   90.00
#
_symmetry.space_group_name_H-M   'P 1'
#
loop_
_entity.id
_entity.type
_entity.pdbx_description
1 polymer ?
#
loop_
_entity_poly.entity_id
_entity_poly.type
_entity_poly.pdbx_seq_one_letter_code
_entity_poly.pdbx_strand_id
1 'polypeptide(L)'
;MNAKQKSNPELNKDDFFHLTSYIWIVKDFQDVYSHMETSQFILSERFYSPSTPLTKEGQEKKDDNIWRFLLYPRGKVGVPKEHMSLFLFPLPNEYDKQRRIFYRQAIYRIEIFVNNNETCTNISSIHFYYDRENTIEICSPENNPNESIIPSSSFENYFNDDSFSDITFKFNCGSEIRASRLVLAMKSSYFKALFQGNWKESKSPVISIKDVNFECFKRMIYFLYSGRLDNELSFEELKDLYIEADVRDISDLKREGSKRIVRLVDETSWDEILLMGWQTKNLEMKEAGLKYFSENWMNIKNSDKMNNIISNANFDWLDELFRAKLFGV
;
A
#
# COMPACT_ATOMS: atom_id res chain seq x y z
N MET A 1 -32.41 -54.27 -37.90
CA MET A 1 -30.98 -54.55 -37.65
C MET A 1 -30.19 -53.38 -38.26
N ASN A 2 -29.51 -52.59 -37.41
CA ASN A 2 -28.64 -51.43 -37.75
C ASN A 2 -29.33 -50.24 -38.46
N ALA A 3 -28.94 -48.97 -38.29
CA ALA A 3 -27.65 -48.41 -37.89
C ALA A 3 -27.80 -47.02 -37.22
N LYS A 4 -26.77 -46.65 -36.44
CA LYS A 4 -26.50 -45.29 -35.94
C LYS A 4 -26.13 -44.33 -37.08
N GLN A 5 -26.52 -43.05 -36.99
CA GLN A 5 -25.58 -41.92 -37.17
C GLN A 5 -26.11 -40.60 -36.58
N LYS A 6 -25.37 -40.13 -35.56
CA LYS A 6 -25.16 -38.80 -34.98
C LYS A 6 -26.14 -37.65 -35.31
N SER A 7 -26.95 -37.32 -34.31
CA SER A 7 -27.48 -35.97 -34.09
C SER A 7 -26.35 -35.00 -33.74
N ASN A 8 -26.27 -33.89 -34.46
CA ASN A 8 -25.58 -32.69 -34.02
C ASN A 8 -26.43 -32.11 -32.87
N PRO A 9 -25.95 -31.98 -31.61
CA PRO A 9 -26.72 -31.26 -30.62
C PRO A 9 -26.55 -29.76 -30.91
N GLU A 10 -27.66 -29.14 -31.32
CA GLU A 10 -27.84 -27.70 -31.26
C GLU A 10 -27.44 -27.21 -29.86
N LEU A 11 -26.51 -26.25 -29.81
CA LEU A 11 -26.13 -25.60 -28.56
C LEU A 11 -27.38 -25.00 -27.89
N ASN A 12 -27.63 -25.42 -26.64
CA ASN A 12 -28.78 -24.98 -25.88
C ASN A 12 -28.56 -23.55 -25.38
N LYS A 13 -29.61 -22.72 -25.44
CA LYS A 13 -29.56 -21.29 -25.07
C LYS A 13 -29.33 -21.03 -23.58
N ASP A 14 -29.29 -22.08 -22.76
CA ASP A 14 -28.98 -22.02 -21.32
C ASP A 14 -27.47 -21.98 -21.01
N ASP A 15 -26.59 -22.20 -21.99
CA ASP A 15 -25.13 -22.16 -21.79
C ASP A 15 -24.56 -20.73 -21.61
N PHE A 16 -25.40 -19.69 -21.66
CA PHE A 16 -24.97 -18.28 -21.57
C PHE A 16 -25.26 -17.58 -20.23
N PHE A 17 -25.86 -18.26 -19.24
CA PHE A 17 -26.15 -17.65 -17.92
C PHE A 17 -25.03 -17.80 -16.88
N HIS A 18 -23.95 -18.50 -17.21
CA HIS A 18 -22.82 -18.64 -16.31
C HIS A 18 -21.76 -17.58 -16.61
N LEU A 19 -21.71 -16.53 -15.77
CA LEU A 19 -20.52 -15.82 -15.26
C LEU A 19 -20.73 -14.31 -14.97
N THR A 20 -21.93 -13.85 -14.60
CA THR A 20 -22.13 -12.46 -14.13
C THR A 20 -22.28 -12.31 -12.61
N SER A 21 -22.32 -13.40 -11.84
CA SER A 21 -22.46 -13.35 -10.38
C SER A 21 -21.77 -14.51 -9.67
N TYR A 22 -21.16 -14.22 -8.52
CA TYR A 22 -20.65 -15.22 -7.59
C TYR A 22 -21.56 -15.33 -6.36
N ILE A 23 -21.86 -16.56 -5.93
CA ILE A 23 -22.74 -16.84 -4.79
C ILE A 23 -21.93 -17.51 -3.68
N TRP A 24 -21.94 -16.91 -2.50
CA TRP A 24 -21.34 -17.50 -1.31
C TRP A 24 -22.44 -18.01 -0.35
N ILE A 25 -22.53 -19.33 -0.21
CA ILE A 25 -23.54 -19.97 0.65
C ILE A 25 -22.95 -20.24 2.04
N VAL A 26 -23.52 -19.62 3.07
CA VAL A 26 -23.26 -19.95 4.48
C VAL A 26 -24.42 -20.81 4.98
N LYS A 27 -24.15 -22.09 5.29
CA LYS A 27 -25.21 -23.07 5.61
C LYS A 27 -25.83 -22.86 6.99
N ASP A 28 -25.00 -22.63 8.00
CA ASP A 28 -25.45 -22.34 9.37
C ASP A 28 -24.58 -21.21 9.95
N PHE A 29 -25.18 -20.05 10.12
CA PHE A 29 -24.51 -18.89 10.69
C PHE A 29 -24.39 -18.99 12.21
N GLN A 30 -25.28 -19.74 12.88
CA GLN A 30 -25.29 -19.85 14.32
C GLN A 30 -24.11 -20.69 14.81
N ASP A 31 -23.74 -21.74 14.07
CA ASP A 31 -22.52 -22.51 14.32
C ASP A 31 -21.27 -21.63 14.18
N VAL A 32 -21.22 -20.80 13.15
CA VAL A 32 -20.12 -19.84 12.94
C VAL A 32 -20.06 -18.78 14.06
N TYR A 33 -21.20 -18.20 14.41
CA TYR A 33 -21.30 -17.08 15.36
C TYR A 33 -21.04 -17.50 16.82
N SER A 34 -21.43 -18.73 17.17
CA SER A 34 -21.28 -19.30 18.52
C SER A 34 -19.85 -19.74 18.83
N HIS A 35 -19.10 -20.20 17.81
CA HIS A 35 -17.72 -20.69 17.99
C HIS A 35 -16.64 -19.60 17.88
N MET A 36 -16.99 -18.35 17.50
CA MET A 36 -16.03 -17.24 17.36
C MET A 36 -15.99 -16.33 18.59
N GLU A 37 -15.22 -16.73 19.61
CA GLU A 37 -14.95 -15.89 20.79
C GLU A 37 -13.86 -14.83 20.56
N THR A 38 -13.09 -14.95 19.48
CA THR A 38 -11.98 -14.05 19.12
C THR A 38 -12.20 -13.49 17.73
N SER A 39 -11.40 -12.48 17.36
CA SER A 39 -11.33 -11.69 16.12
C SER A 39 -11.18 -12.46 14.79
N GLN A 40 -11.72 -13.67 14.72
CA GLN A 40 -11.64 -14.59 13.62
C GLN A 40 -12.63 -14.19 12.52
N PHE A 41 -12.25 -14.49 11.28
CA PHE A 41 -13.02 -14.20 10.09
C PHE A 41 -13.24 -15.47 9.27
N ILE A 42 -14.21 -15.42 8.37
CA ILE A 42 -14.46 -16.47 7.38
C ILE A 42 -14.09 -15.95 6.00
N LEU A 43 -13.43 -16.79 5.21
CA LEU A 43 -13.18 -16.53 3.81
C LEU A 43 -14.17 -17.30 2.94
N SER A 44 -14.65 -16.67 1.87
CA SER A 44 -15.28 -17.38 0.78
C SER A 44 -14.26 -18.14 -0.07
N GLU A 45 -14.74 -19.03 -0.93
CA GLU A 45 -13.94 -19.51 -2.05
C GLU A 45 -13.47 -18.36 -2.94
N ARG A 46 -12.40 -18.61 -3.70
CA ARG A 46 -11.90 -17.68 -4.72
C ARG A 46 -12.92 -17.57 -5.84
N PHE A 47 -13.14 -16.38 -6.34
CA PHE A 47 -13.98 -16.17 -7.52
C PHE A 47 -13.37 -15.14 -8.45
N TYR A 48 -13.61 -15.32 -9.75
CA TYR A 48 -13.20 -14.36 -10.76
C TYR A 48 -14.14 -13.17 -10.79
N SER A 49 -13.64 -12.02 -11.22
CA SER A 49 -14.47 -10.87 -11.57
C SER A 49 -15.55 -11.33 -12.55
N PRO A 50 -16.83 -11.08 -12.27
CA PRO A 50 -17.89 -11.42 -13.21
C PRO A 50 -17.69 -10.62 -14.50
N SER A 51 -17.54 -11.32 -15.62
CA SER A 51 -17.19 -10.69 -16.89
C SER A 51 -18.31 -9.75 -17.35
N THR A 52 -17.95 -8.57 -17.86
CA THR A 52 -18.93 -7.72 -18.56
C THR A 52 -19.34 -8.41 -19.86
N PRO A 53 -20.61 -8.32 -20.30
CA PRO A 53 -20.99 -8.83 -21.62
C PRO A 53 -20.14 -8.16 -22.69
N LEU A 54 -19.53 -8.98 -23.55
CA LEU A 54 -18.68 -8.66 -24.69
C LEU A 54 -18.93 -7.26 -25.28
N THR A 55 -17.90 -6.41 -25.31
CA THR A 55 -17.91 -5.23 -26.20
C THR A 55 -17.92 -5.71 -27.65
N LYS A 56 -18.60 -4.97 -28.52
CA LYS A 56 -18.95 -5.30 -29.92
C LYS A 56 -17.80 -5.65 -30.88
N GLU A 57 -16.57 -5.79 -30.41
CA GLU A 57 -15.37 -6.00 -31.23
C GLU A 57 -14.58 -7.27 -30.91
N GLY A 58 -15.18 -8.27 -30.25
CA GLY A 58 -14.64 -9.63 -30.22
C GLY A 58 -13.24 -9.80 -29.63
N GLN A 59 -12.70 -8.78 -28.96
CA GLN A 59 -11.48 -8.90 -28.18
C GLN A 59 -11.86 -9.37 -26.78
N GLU A 60 -11.64 -10.66 -26.52
CA GLU A 60 -11.64 -11.22 -25.16
C GLU A 60 -10.67 -10.40 -24.29
N LYS A 61 -11.21 -9.54 -23.43
CA LYS A 61 -10.40 -8.84 -22.44
C LYS A 61 -10.43 -9.60 -21.12
N LYS A 62 -9.32 -10.29 -20.96
CA LYS A 62 -8.78 -11.12 -19.87
C LYS A 62 -8.73 -10.40 -18.51
N ASP A 63 -9.88 -10.12 -17.93
CA ASP A 63 -9.95 -9.58 -16.56
C ASP A 63 -9.99 -10.75 -15.56
N ASP A 64 -8.90 -11.52 -15.51
CA ASP A 64 -8.69 -12.67 -14.61
C ASP A 64 -8.37 -12.19 -13.17
N ASN A 65 -9.15 -11.22 -12.68
CA ASN A 65 -9.02 -10.70 -11.33
C ASN A 65 -9.72 -11.66 -10.37
N ILE A 66 -8.95 -12.20 -9.44
CA ILE A 66 -9.46 -13.15 -8.44
C ILE A 66 -9.76 -12.39 -7.15
N TRP A 67 -10.91 -12.67 -6.57
CA TRP A 67 -11.45 -12.03 -5.37
C TRP A 67 -11.86 -13.06 -4.33
N ARG A 68 -11.98 -12.62 -3.07
CA ARG A 68 -12.61 -13.36 -1.97
C ARG A 68 -13.44 -12.42 -1.11
N PHE A 69 -14.52 -12.93 -0.52
CA PHE A 69 -15.17 -12.27 0.60
C PHE A 69 -14.50 -12.64 1.92
N LEU A 70 -14.46 -11.67 2.83
CA LEU A 70 -13.92 -11.76 4.18
C LEU A 70 -15.00 -11.28 5.16
N LEU A 71 -15.55 -12.18 5.95
CA LEU A 71 -16.65 -11.89 6.89
C LEU A 71 -16.16 -11.92 8.33
N TYR A 72 -16.46 -10.87 9.09
CA TYR A 72 -16.33 -10.79 10.55
C TYR A 72 -17.71 -10.84 11.19
N PRO A 73 -18.13 -11.98 11.76
CA PRO A 73 -19.47 -12.15 12.33
C PRO A 73 -19.75 -11.28 13.56
N ARG A 74 -18.71 -10.81 14.28
CA ARG A 74 -18.79 -9.93 15.46
C ARG A 74 -18.11 -8.58 15.26
N GLY A 75 -17.98 -8.16 14.01
CA GLY A 75 -17.30 -6.91 13.64
C GLY A 75 -15.78 -7.02 13.73
N LYS A 76 -15.10 -6.00 13.22
CA LYS A 76 -13.63 -5.92 13.25
C LYS A 76 -13.12 -5.53 14.65
N VAL A 77 -11.95 -6.02 15.03
CA VAL A 77 -11.25 -5.63 16.27
C VAL A 77 -11.11 -4.12 16.38
N GLY A 78 -11.39 -3.58 17.57
CA GLY A 78 -11.31 -2.14 17.83
C GLY A 78 -12.57 -1.36 17.46
N VAL A 79 -13.64 -2.02 17.01
CA VAL A 79 -14.95 -1.43 16.71
C VAL A 79 -16.03 -2.09 17.60
N PRO A 80 -17.10 -1.39 18.03
CA PRO A 80 -18.15 -1.99 18.86
C PRO A 80 -18.74 -3.26 18.23
N LYS A 81 -18.89 -4.34 19.03
CA LYS A 81 -19.24 -5.72 18.59
C LYS A 81 -20.69 -5.92 18.12
N GLU A 82 -21.39 -4.86 17.74
CA GLU A 82 -22.83 -4.86 17.41
C GLU A 82 -23.12 -4.90 15.91
N HIS A 83 -22.13 -5.22 15.08
CA HIS A 83 -22.27 -5.25 13.63
C HIS A 83 -21.50 -6.42 13.02
N MET A 84 -21.88 -6.81 11.81
CA MET A 84 -21.08 -7.68 10.95
C MET A 84 -20.26 -6.83 9.98
N SER A 85 -19.02 -7.22 9.71
CA SER A 85 -18.21 -6.57 8.68
C SER A 85 -17.96 -7.54 7.53
N LEU A 86 -18.31 -7.15 6.31
CA LEU A 86 -18.01 -7.90 5.10
C LEU A 86 -17.05 -7.07 4.24
N PHE A 87 -15.92 -7.67 3.88
CA PHE A 87 -14.91 -7.06 3.01
C PHE A 87 -14.76 -7.87 1.73
N LEU A 88 -14.46 -7.17 0.64
CA LEU A 88 -14.01 -7.79 -0.60
C LEU A 88 -12.50 -7.65 -0.70
N PHE A 89 -11.79 -8.76 -0.91
CA PHE A 89 -10.33 -8.82 -0.91
C PHE A 89 -9.80 -9.26 -2.28
N PRO A 90 -8.95 -8.44 -2.95
CA PRO A 90 -8.31 -8.84 -4.20
C PRO A 90 -7.16 -9.81 -3.94
N LEU A 91 -7.01 -10.82 -4.79
CA LEU A 91 -5.83 -11.70 -4.81
C LEU A 91 -4.90 -11.33 -5.98
N PRO A 92 -3.60 -11.09 -5.70
CA PRO A 92 -2.64 -10.72 -6.74
C PRO A 92 -2.49 -11.82 -7.80
N ASN A 93 -2.69 -11.48 -9.07
CA ASN A 93 -2.36 -12.36 -10.19
C ASN A 93 -0.93 -12.07 -10.71
N GLU A 94 -0.43 -12.92 -11.62
CA GLU A 94 0.94 -12.76 -12.16
C GLU A 94 1.16 -11.41 -12.86
N TYR A 95 0.11 -10.88 -13.48
CA TYR A 95 0.14 -9.54 -14.07
C TYR A 95 0.31 -8.44 -13.01
N ASP A 96 -0.38 -8.53 -11.88
CA ASP A 96 -0.22 -7.60 -10.77
C ASP A 96 1.19 -7.64 -10.19
N LYS A 97 1.73 -8.85 -9.98
CA LYS A 97 3.07 -9.01 -9.42
C LYS A 97 4.13 -8.41 -10.34
N GLN A 98 4.01 -8.64 -11.65
CA GLN A 98 4.91 -8.08 -12.65
C GLN A 98 4.84 -6.56 -12.72
N ARG A 99 3.64 -5.99 -12.55
CA ARG A 99 3.39 -4.55 -12.64
C ARG A 99 3.30 -3.83 -11.30
N ARG A 100 3.61 -4.52 -10.20
CA ARG A 100 3.54 -3.99 -8.83
C ARG A 100 2.19 -3.31 -8.53
N ILE A 101 1.10 -3.97 -8.90
CA ILE A 101 -0.26 -3.49 -8.63
C ILE A 101 -0.66 -3.95 -7.23
N PHE A 102 -0.76 -3.01 -6.30
CA PHE A 102 -1.01 -3.30 -4.88
C PHE A 102 -2.46 -3.09 -4.44
N TYR A 103 -3.28 -2.43 -5.25
CA TYR A 103 -4.68 -2.19 -4.95
C TYR A 103 -5.53 -2.32 -6.21
N ARG A 104 -6.79 -2.75 -6.02
CA ARG A 104 -7.79 -2.84 -7.09
C ARG A 104 -9.09 -2.23 -6.57
N GLN A 105 -9.68 -1.36 -7.37
CA GLN A 105 -11.03 -0.87 -7.12
C GLN A 105 -11.97 -1.52 -8.12
N ALA A 106 -12.96 -2.24 -7.61
CA ALA A 106 -14.00 -2.87 -8.42
C ALA A 106 -15.30 -2.82 -7.65
N ILE A 107 -16.41 -2.80 -8.40
CA ILE A 107 -17.72 -2.55 -7.80
C ILE A 107 -18.67 -3.67 -8.11
N TYR A 108 -19.35 -4.04 -7.04
CA TYR A 108 -20.22 -5.18 -6.97
C TYR A 108 -21.54 -4.73 -6.39
N ARG A 109 -22.62 -5.20 -7.01
CA ARG A 109 -23.92 -5.24 -6.36
C ARG A 109 -23.92 -6.46 -5.44
N ILE A 110 -24.17 -6.24 -4.15
CA ILE A 110 -24.31 -7.32 -3.17
C ILE A 110 -25.77 -7.39 -2.73
N GLU A 111 -26.33 -8.59 -2.81
CA GLU A 111 -27.69 -8.86 -2.38
C GLU A 111 -27.65 -9.97 -1.33
N ILE A 112 -28.32 -9.74 -0.20
CA ILE A 112 -28.34 -10.67 0.93
C ILE A 112 -29.75 -11.25 1.05
N PHE A 113 -29.83 -12.57 1.03
CA PHE A 113 -31.08 -13.32 1.14
C PHE A 113 -31.03 -14.23 2.36
N VAL A 114 -32.14 -14.38 3.06
CA VAL A 114 -32.34 -15.52 3.96
C VAL A 114 -33.22 -16.55 3.27
N ASN A 115 -32.77 -17.80 3.36
CA ASN A 115 -33.47 -18.95 2.83
C ASN A 115 -34.23 -19.64 3.98
N ASN A 116 -35.55 -19.48 4.02
CA ASN A 116 -36.41 -20.17 4.98
C ASN A 116 -37.12 -21.35 4.30
N ASN A 117 -36.36 -22.35 3.83
CA ASN A 117 -36.76 -23.66 3.26
C ASN A 117 -37.87 -23.72 2.17
N GLU A 118 -38.61 -22.64 1.90
CA GLU A 118 -39.73 -22.54 0.97
C GLU A 118 -39.75 -21.20 0.22
N THR A 119 -39.14 -20.14 0.78
CA THR A 119 -39.04 -18.82 0.13
C THR A 119 -37.72 -18.13 0.45
N CYS A 120 -37.08 -17.53 -0.56
CA CYS A 120 -35.99 -16.57 -0.36
C CYS A 120 -36.58 -15.17 -0.19
N THR A 121 -36.34 -14.54 0.95
CA THR A 121 -36.69 -13.13 1.17
C THR A 121 -35.43 -12.27 1.18
N ASN A 122 -35.43 -11.17 0.43
CA ASN A 122 -34.37 -10.18 0.48
C ASN A 122 -34.51 -9.41 1.81
N ILE A 123 -33.49 -9.46 2.65
CA ILE A 123 -33.53 -8.82 3.98
C ILE A 123 -33.08 -7.36 3.90
N SER A 124 -32.14 -7.07 3.01
CA SER A 124 -31.57 -5.73 2.85
C SER A 124 -30.76 -5.65 1.56
N SER A 125 -31.14 -4.70 0.69
CA SER A 125 -30.31 -4.29 -0.44
C SER A 125 -29.37 -3.17 0.00
N ILE A 126 -28.07 -3.44 0.07
CA ILE A 126 -27.07 -2.40 0.28
C ILE A 126 -26.46 -2.05 -1.09
N HIS A 127 -26.73 -0.83 -1.56
CA HIS A 127 -26.22 -0.33 -2.82
C HIS A 127 -24.88 0.38 -2.59
N PHE A 128 -23.79 -0.16 -3.17
CA PHE A 128 -22.53 0.54 -3.31
C PHE A 128 -22.37 0.94 -4.79
N TYR A 129 -22.20 2.23 -5.08
CA TYR A 129 -22.16 2.75 -6.46
C TYR A 129 -20.72 2.86 -6.99
N TYR A 130 -20.52 2.47 -8.25
CA TYR A 130 -19.29 2.75 -9.02
C TYR A 130 -19.55 3.92 -9.90
N ASP A 131 -18.79 4.97 -9.68
CA ASP A 131 -18.73 6.04 -10.63
C ASP A 131 -17.41 5.96 -11.37
N ARG A 132 -17.36 5.20 -12.46
CA ARG A 132 -16.17 5.08 -13.30
C ARG A 132 -15.72 6.43 -13.88
N GLU A 133 -16.63 7.42 -13.95
CA GLU A 133 -16.36 8.76 -14.48
C GLU A 133 -15.82 9.72 -13.39
N ASN A 134 -16.15 9.50 -12.11
CA ASN A 134 -15.57 10.23 -10.97
C ASN A 134 -14.59 9.39 -10.11
N THR A 135 -14.20 8.20 -10.58
CA THR A 135 -13.15 7.42 -9.91
C THR A 135 -11.81 8.03 -10.28
N ILE A 136 -11.14 8.65 -9.30
CA ILE A 136 -9.73 9.03 -9.46
C ILE A 136 -8.92 7.74 -9.38
N GLU A 137 -8.35 7.31 -10.49
CA GLU A 137 -7.20 6.39 -10.47
C GLU A 137 -6.04 7.11 -9.75
N ILE A 138 -5.81 6.80 -8.47
CA ILE A 138 -4.55 7.18 -7.82
C ILE A 138 -3.50 6.12 -8.19
N CYS A 139 -3.07 6.16 -9.45
CA CYS A 139 -1.85 5.48 -9.83
C CYS A 139 -0.75 5.88 -8.84
N SER A 140 -0.05 4.88 -8.29
CA SER A 140 1.33 5.09 -7.84
C SER A 140 2.03 5.89 -8.94
N PRO A 141 2.85 6.92 -8.63
CA PRO A 141 3.59 7.63 -9.66
C PRO A 141 4.63 6.67 -10.26
N GLU A 142 4.21 5.90 -11.26
CA GLU A 142 5.07 5.18 -12.17
C GLU A 142 4.82 5.74 -13.58
N ASN A 143 5.75 6.63 -13.96
CA ASN A 143 6.26 6.80 -15.31
C ASN A 143 5.20 6.84 -16.43
N ASN A 144 4.43 7.93 -16.48
CA ASN A 144 3.87 8.36 -17.75
C ASN A 144 5.02 9.02 -18.55
N PRO A 145 5.50 8.46 -19.67
CA PRO A 145 6.58 9.08 -20.46
C PRO A 145 6.16 10.43 -21.09
N ASN A 146 4.89 10.81 -20.98
CA ASN A 146 4.34 12.08 -21.47
C ASN A 146 3.48 12.82 -20.44
N GLU A 147 3.62 12.57 -19.13
CA GLU A 147 3.31 13.64 -18.18
C GLU A 147 4.35 14.72 -18.39
N SER A 148 3.89 15.95 -18.58
CA SER A 148 4.73 17.13 -18.78
C SER A 148 5.95 17.02 -17.86
N ILE A 149 7.11 16.78 -18.48
CA ILE A 149 8.40 17.04 -17.92
C ILE A 149 8.26 18.45 -17.33
N ILE A 150 8.00 18.59 -16.03
CA ILE A 150 8.46 19.78 -15.33
C ILE A 150 9.93 19.75 -15.70
N PRO A 151 10.43 20.72 -16.49
CA PRO A 151 11.77 20.66 -17.02
C PRO A 151 12.68 20.17 -15.91
N SER A 152 13.44 19.10 -16.16
CA SER A 152 14.57 18.74 -15.31
C SER A 152 15.66 19.81 -15.47
N SER A 153 15.29 21.09 -15.44
CA SER A 153 16.16 22.17 -15.02
C SER A 153 16.41 21.93 -13.55
N SER A 154 17.29 20.95 -13.30
CA SER A 154 17.89 20.71 -12.00
C SER A 154 18.33 22.07 -11.49
N PHE A 155 17.72 22.54 -10.40
CA PHE A 155 18.16 23.77 -9.76
C PHE A 155 19.50 23.57 -9.04
N GLU A 156 20.12 22.39 -9.17
CA GLU A 156 21.40 21.99 -8.60
C GLU A 156 22.48 23.08 -8.66
N ASN A 157 22.60 23.81 -9.78
CA ASN A 157 23.58 24.91 -9.89
C ASN A 157 23.31 26.10 -8.94
N TYR A 158 22.10 26.20 -8.39
CA TYR A 158 21.67 27.22 -7.43
C TYR A 158 21.66 26.69 -5.99
N PHE A 159 22.01 25.42 -5.77
CA PHE A 159 22.14 24.89 -4.42
C PHE A 159 23.28 25.60 -3.70
N ASN A 160 22.99 26.18 -2.53
CA ASN A 160 23.96 26.93 -1.72
C ASN A 160 24.57 28.15 -2.44
N ASP A 161 23.88 28.70 -3.45
CA ASP A 161 24.27 29.93 -4.15
C ASP A 161 23.74 31.17 -3.40
N ASP A 162 24.64 32.06 -2.99
CA ASP A 162 24.33 33.28 -2.23
C ASP A 162 23.38 34.24 -2.98
N SER A 163 23.43 34.26 -4.31
CA SER A 163 22.67 35.19 -5.16
C SER A 163 21.20 34.79 -5.27
N PHE A 164 20.89 33.50 -5.06
CA PHE A 164 19.55 32.93 -5.23
C PHE A 164 18.98 32.33 -3.94
N SER A 165 19.64 32.59 -2.81
CA SER A 165 19.21 32.11 -1.49
C SER A 165 18.65 33.25 -0.65
N ASP A 166 17.44 33.05 -0.12
CA ASP A 166 16.74 33.98 0.78
C ASP A 166 16.54 33.39 2.19
N ILE A 167 17.13 32.22 2.45
CA ILE A 167 17.17 31.59 3.76
C ILE A 167 18.50 30.87 4.03
N THR A 168 18.94 30.93 5.29
CA THR A 168 20.09 30.17 5.79
C THR A 168 19.69 29.27 6.95
N PHE A 169 19.98 27.97 6.84
CA PHE A 169 19.91 27.03 7.94
C PHE A 169 21.25 26.96 8.66
N LYS A 170 21.28 27.21 9.97
CA LYS A 170 22.49 27.17 10.80
C LYS A 170 22.45 26.00 11.77
N PHE A 171 23.56 25.28 11.87
CA PHE A 171 23.71 24.11 12.73
C PHE A 171 24.60 24.42 13.93
N ASN A 172 24.46 23.64 15.00
CA ASN A 172 25.26 23.79 16.21
C ASN A 172 26.77 23.60 15.98
N CYS A 173 27.15 22.83 14.95
CA CYS A 173 28.55 22.65 14.54
C CYS A 173 29.15 23.86 13.79
N GLY A 174 28.39 24.95 13.62
CA GLY A 174 28.80 26.15 12.89
C GLY A 174 28.67 26.03 11.37
N SER A 175 28.29 24.86 10.86
CA SER A 175 27.98 24.67 9.44
C SER A 175 26.66 25.36 9.06
N GLU A 176 26.55 25.79 7.80
CA GLU A 176 25.40 26.49 7.28
C GLU A 176 25.01 25.97 5.89
N ILE A 177 23.71 26.02 5.59
CA ILE A 177 23.16 25.71 4.26
C ILE A 177 22.31 26.90 3.82
N ARG A 178 22.60 27.45 2.65
CA ARG A 178 21.79 28.49 2.02
C ARG A 178 20.85 27.88 0.99
N ALA A 179 19.62 28.37 0.97
CA ALA A 179 18.59 27.86 0.08
C ALA A 179 17.56 28.96 -0.27
N SER A 180 16.66 28.61 -1.18
CA SER A 180 15.53 29.41 -1.65
C SER A 180 14.24 28.87 -1.05
N ARG A 181 13.53 29.72 -0.31
CA ARG A 181 12.21 29.43 0.26
C ARG A 181 11.22 28.96 -0.80
N LEU A 182 11.27 29.54 -2.00
CA LEU A 182 10.41 29.17 -3.12
C LEU A 182 10.66 27.73 -3.57
N VAL A 183 11.92 27.35 -3.79
CA VAL A 183 12.28 25.98 -4.23
C VAL A 183 11.83 24.95 -3.19
N LEU A 184 12.11 25.22 -1.92
CA LEU A 184 11.73 24.35 -0.81
C LEU A 184 10.21 24.22 -0.67
N ALA A 185 9.47 25.35 -0.67
CA ALA A 185 8.02 25.36 -0.54
C ALA A 185 7.29 24.70 -1.72
N MET A 186 7.88 24.73 -2.91
CA MET A 186 7.33 24.06 -4.09
C MET A 186 7.43 22.53 -3.98
N LYS A 187 8.38 22.02 -3.19
CA LYS A 187 8.73 20.59 -3.12
C LYS A 187 8.40 19.93 -1.77
N SER A 188 7.90 20.70 -0.80
CA SER A 188 7.58 20.23 0.56
C SER A 188 6.46 21.06 1.16
N SER A 189 5.37 20.41 1.57
CA SER A 189 4.25 21.10 2.22
C SER A 189 4.65 21.63 3.60
N TYR A 190 5.58 20.95 4.29
CA TYR A 190 6.17 21.43 5.54
C TYR A 190 6.86 22.78 5.33
N PHE A 191 7.77 22.90 4.35
CA PHE A 191 8.48 24.16 4.10
C PHE A 191 7.52 25.25 3.62
N LYS A 192 6.51 24.89 2.81
CA LYS A 192 5.44 25.81 2.43
C LYS A 192 4.72 26.38 3.65
N ALA A 193 4.29 25.51 4.57
CA ALA A 193 3.62 25.91 5.80
C ALA A 193 4.54 26.74 6.73
N LEU A 194 5.82 26.35 6.83
CA LEU A 194 6.82 27.06 7.63
C LEU A 194 6.99 28.51 7.15
N PHE A 195 7.05 28.73 5.83
CA PHE A 195 7.30 30.05 5.26
C PHE A 195 6.05 30.90 5.06
N GLN A 196 4.87 30.29 4.91
CA GLN A 196 3.59 31.00 4.80
C GLN A 196 2.92 31.24 6.15
N GLY A 197 3.36 30.56 7.21
CA GLY A 197 2.79 30.71 8.56
C GLY A 197 3.07 32.07 9.20
N ASN A 198 2.49 32.31 10.37
CA ASN A 198 2.68 33.53 11.15
C ASN A 198 3.72 33.37 12.29
N TRP A 199 4.58 32.35 12.19
CA TRP A 199 5.59 32.02 13.20
C TRP A 199 6.80 32.95 13.11
N LYS A 200 7.63 33.02 14.16
CA LYS A 200 8.84 33.86 14.14
C LYS A 200 9.79 33.43 13.02
N GLU A 201 9.89 32.13 12.79
CA GLU A 201 10.71 31.46 11.79
C GLU A 201 10.27 31.81 10.36
N SER A 202 8.97 32.02 10.14
CA SER A 202 8.42 32.35 8.82
C SER A 202 9.03 33.61 8.21
N LYS A 203 9.41 34.59 9.05
CA LYS A 203 9.99 35.88 8.63
C LYS A 203 11.50 35.97 8.86
N SER A 204 12.10 34.96 9.50
CA SER A 204 13.52 34.99 9.82
C SER A 204 14.37 34.61 8.61
N PRO A 205 15.39 35.40 8.21
CA PRO A 205 16.32 34.99 7.15
C PRO A 205 17.22 33.81 7.58
N VAL A 206 17.24 33.51 8.88
CA VAL A 206 18.06 32.44 9.46
C VAL A 206 17.21 31.51 10.33
N ILE A 207 17.32 30.21 10.11
CA ILE A 207 16.67 29.17 10.94
C ILE A 207 17.74 28.29 11.57
N SER A 208 17.68 28.11 12.89
CA SER A 208 18.59 27.22 13.61
C SER A 208 18.05 25.79 13.59
N ILE A 209 18.89 24.83 13.18
CA ILE A 209 18.61 23.39 13.17
C ILE A 209 19.42 22.74 14.30
N LYS A 210 18.73 22.02 15.19
CA LYS A 210 19.34 21.45 16.42
C LYS A 210 19.39 19.93 16.45
N ASP A 211 18.33 19.28 15.99
CA ASP A 211 18.09 17.84 16.25
C ASP A 211 18.39 16.96 15.03
N VAL A 212 19.19 17.44 14.08
CA VAL A 212 19.44 16.76 12.80
C VAL A 212 20.90 16.84 12.42
N ASN A 213 21.45 15.72 11.98
CA ASN A 213 22.80 15.65 11.42
C ASN A 213 22.92 16.56 10.18
N PHE A 214 23.98 17.37 10.14
CA PHE A 214 24.23 18.32 9.05
C PHE A 214 24.20 17.66 7.67
N GLU A 215 24.87 16.51 7.49
CA GLU A 215 24.98 15.87 6.17
C GLU A 215 23.64 15.25 5.74
N CYS A 216 22.87 14.68 6.68
CA CYS A 216 21.51 14.21 6.40
C CYS A 216 20.61 15.36 5.90
N PHE A 217 20.60 16.48 6.63
CA PHE A 217 19.80 17.65 6.23
C PHE A 217 20.29 18.23 4.89
N LYS A 218 21.61 18.30 4.69
CA LYS A 218 22.22 18.79 3.45
C LYS A 218 21.81 17.94 2.25
N ARG A 219 21.87 16.62 2.36
CA ARG A 219 21.42 15.68 1.31
C ARG A 219 19.95 15.86 0.98
N MET A 220 19.11 16.02 2.00
CA MET A 220 17.69 16.28 1.82
C MET A 220 17.43 17.62 1.10
N ILE A 221 18.08 18.71 1.49
CA ILE A 221 17.93 20.01 0.79
C ILE A 221 18.47 19.91 -0.63
N TYR A 222 19.63 19.29 -0.83
CA TYR A 222 20.20 19.06 -2.15
C TYR A 222 19.25 18.25 -3.04
N PHE A 223 18.59 17.22 -2.51
CA PHE A 223 17.57 16.46 -3.23
C PHE A 223 16.42 17.34 -3.72
N LEU A 224 15.96 18.33 -2.94
CA LEU A 224 14.90 19.25 -3.36
C LEU A 224 15.32 20.13 -4.57
N TYR A 225 16.62 20.34 -4.75
CA TYR A 225 17.19 21.10 -5.86
C TYR A 225 17.49 20.23 -7.08
N SER A 226 18.07 19.05 -6.87
CA SER A 226 18.61 18.20 -7.94
C SER A 226 17.67 17.06 -8.35
N GLY A 227 16.77 16.65 -7.45
CA GLY A 227 16.00 15.42 -7.56
C GLY A 227 16.86 14.15 -7.42
N ARG A 228 18.09 14.26 -6.94
CA ARG A 228 19.08 13.18 -6.87
C ARG A 228 19.54 12.89 -5.46
N LEU A 229 19.81 11.62 -5.20
CA LEU A 229 20.47 11.12 -3.99
C LEU A 229 21.78 10.44 -4.37
N ASP A 230 22.79 10.60 -3.51
CA ASP A 230 24.07 9.90 -3.57
C ASP A 230 23.86 8.41 -3.81
N ASN A 231 24.59 7.80 -4.75
CA ASN A 231 24.36 6.41 -5.13
C ASN A 231 24.68 5.40 -4.02
N GLU A 232 25.70 5.70 -3.23
CA GLU A 232 26.25 4.81 -2.20
C GLU A 232 25.94 5.40 -0.82
N LEU A 233 24.75 5.11 -0.30
CA LEU A 233 24.36 5.46 1.07
C LEU A 233 24.22 4.18 1.88
N SER A 234 24.73 4.22 3.11
CA SER A 234 24.53 3.14 4.08
C SER A 234 23.06 3.02 4.50
N PHE A 235 22.70 1.89 5.11
CA PHE A 235 21.36 1.69 5.67
C PHE A 235 21.00 2.77 6.69
N GLU A 236 21.93 3.11 7.59
CA GLU A 236 21.74 4.17 8.60
C GLU A 236 21.51 5.55 7.97
N GLU A 237 22.30 5.93 6.95
CA GLU A 237 22.11 7.21 6.26
C GLU A 237 20.77 7.27 5.52
N LEU A 238 20.33 6.18 4.89
CA LEU A 238 19.03 6.11 4.23
C LEU A 238 17.88 6.16 5.24
N LYS A 239 18.02 5.50 6.39
CA LYS A 239 17.04 5.52 7.48
C LYS A 239 16.87 6.92 8.03
N ASP A 240 17.97 7.59 8.39
CA ASP A 240 17.94 8.98 8.86
C ASP A 240 17.28 9.89 7.82
N LEU A 241 17.65 9.73 6.55
CA LEU A 241 17.10 10.52 5.46
C LEU A 241 15.60 10.26 5.24
N TYR A 242 15.15 9.02 5.37
CA TYR A 242 13.74 8.64 5.27
C TYR A 242 12.91 9.29 6.39
N ILE A 243 13.41 9.25 7.63
CA ILE A 243 12.76 9.88 8.78
C ILE A 243 12.68 11.40 8.58
N GLU A 244 13.78 12.03 8.19
CA GLU A 244 13.82 13.47 7.97
C GLU A 244 12.91 13.93 6.81
N ALA A 245 12.82 13.11 5.77
CA ALA A 245 11.90 13.31 4.66
C ALA A 245 10.43 13.21 5.08
N ASP A 246 10.09 12.30 6.00
CA ASP A 246 8.75 12.20 6.58
C ASP A 246 8.39 13.41 7.43
N VAL A 247 9.30 13.80 8.34
CA VAL A 247 9.14 14.97 9.19
C VAL A 247 8.91 16.25 8.38
N ARG A 248 9.55 16.37 7.21
CA ARG A 248 9.44 17.54 6.31
C ARG A 248 8.50 17.32 5.13
N ASP A 249 7.70 16.26 5.16
CA ASP A 249 6.71 15.98 4.13
C ASP A 249 7.28 16.08 2.69
N ILE A 250 8.38 15.36 2.45
CA ILE A 250 9.06 15.26 1.16
C ILE A 250 8.78 13.89 0.56
N SER A 251 7.59 13.72 -0.01
CA SER A 251 7.09 12.43 -0.50
C SER A 251 8.01 11.76 -1.54
N ASP A 252 8.61 12.53 -2.45
CA ASP A 252 9.52 12.00 -3.47
C ASP A 252 10.80 11.40 -2.86
N LEU A 253 11.32 12.05 -1.81
CA LEU A 253 12.51 11.58 -1.10
C LEU A 253 12.19 10.33 -0.27
N LYS A 254 11.05 10.31 0.43
CA LYS A 254 10.59 9.10 1.13
C LYS A 254 10.48 7.91 0.19
N ARG A 255 9.89 8.13 -1.00
CA ARG A 255 9.70 7.09 -2.01
C ARG A 255 11.04 6.55 -2.50
N GLU A 256 11.99 7.43 -2.83
CA GLU A 256 13.31 6.99 -3.29
C GLU A 256 14.12 6.32 -2.17
N GLY A 257 14.06 6.85 -0.94
CA GLY A 257 14.66 6.23 0.25
C GLY A 257 14.12 4.82 0.51
N SER A 258 12.79 4.65 0.45
CA SER A 258 12.13 3.33 0.59
C SER A 258 12.66 2.30 -0.39
N LYS A 259 12.71 2.67 -1.67
CA LYS A 259 13.19 1.78 -2.74
C LYS A 259 14.62 1.30 -2.53
N ARG A 260 15.46 2.14 -1.91
CA ARG A 260 16.86 1.79 -1.62
C ARG A 260 16.99 0.98 -0.34
N ILE A 261 16.26 1.35 0.72
CA ILE A 261 16.21 0.62 1.99
C ILE A 261 15.81 -0.84 1.77
N VAL A 262 14.76 -1.09 0.98
CA VAL A 262 14.27 -2.45 0.69
C VAL A 262 15.35 -3.33 0.02
N ARG A 263 16.27 -2.73 -0.75
CA ARG A 263 17.38 -3.47 -1.40
C ARG A 263 18.50 -3.84 -0.43
N LEU A 264 18.51 -3.26 0.76
CA LEU A 264 19.50 -3.50 1.80
C LEU A 264 19.03 -4.54 2.84
N VAL A 265 17.92 -5.23 2.61
CA VAL A 265 17.45 -6.31 3.49
C VAL A 265 18.45 -7.48 3.48
N ASP A 266 19.05 -7.73 4.64
CA ASP A 266 19.97 -8.84 4.90
C ASP A 266 19.90 -9.30 6.37
N GLU A 267 20.83 -10.17 6.79
CA GLU A 267 20.88 -10.70 8.16
C GLU A 267 21.08 -9.62 9.24
N THR A 268 21.67 -8.48 8.85
CA THR A 268 21.99 -7.37 9.74
C THR A 268 20.90 -6.31 9.78
N SER A 269 19.98 -6.26 8.82
CA SER A 269 19.00 -5.16 8.68
C SER A 269 17.52 -5.56 8.63
N TRP A 270 17.20 -6.84 8.39
CA TRP A 270 15.81 -7.28 8.13
C TRP A 270 14.79 -6.88 9.21
N ASP A 271 15.19 -6.95 10.48
CA ASP A 271 14.35 -6.71 11.64
C ASP A 271 14.02 -5.23 11.77
N GLU A 272 15.01 -4.37 11.58
CA GLU A 272 14.81 -2.94 11.62
C GLU A 272 13.99 -2.45 10.41
N ILE A 273 14.25 -2.99 9.21
CA ILE A 273 13.44 -2.69 8.01
C ILE A 273 11.99 -3.12 8.20
N LEU A 274 11.76 -4.29 8.82
CA LEU A 274 10.41 -4.76 9.14
C LEU A 274 9.71 -3.82 10.13
N LEU A 275 10.40 -3.42 11.21
CA LEU A 275 9.89 -2.47 12.19
C LEU A 275 9.56 -1.11 11.55
N MET A 276 10.44 -0.60 10.69
CA MET A 276 10.18 0.63 9.92
C MET A 276 8.94 0.48 9.03
N GLY A 277 8.79 -0.65 8.34
CA GLY A 277 7.63 -0.95 7.53
C GLY A 277 6.31 -0.88 8.30
N TRP A 278 6.28 -1.47 9.50
CA TRP A 278 5.12 -1.39 10.38
C TRP A 278 4.85 0.00 10.93
N GLN A 279 5.87 0.67 11.47
CA GLN A 279 5.73 1.98 12.13
C GLN A 279 5.32 3.07 11.14
N THR A 280 5.88 3.03 9.94
CA THR A 280 5.66 4.05 8.91
C THR A 280 4.56 3.67 7.93
N LYS A 281 3.94 2.49 8.12
CA LYS A 281 2.94 1.89 7.21
C LYS A 281 3.46 1.74 5.78
N ASN A 282 4.76 1.53 5.62
CA ASN A 282 5.41 1.32 4.35
C ASN A 282 5.32 -0.17 3.98
N LEU A 283 4.45 -0.48 3.01
CA LEU A 283 4.18 -1.86 2.59
C LEU A 283 5.42 -2.54 2.01
N GLU A 284 6.22 -1.83 1.20
CA GLU A 284 7.40 -2.41 0.56
C GLU A 284 8.45 -2.86 1.59
N MET A 285 8.74 -2.01 2.58
CA MET A 285 9.65 -2.33 3.68
C MET A 285 9.12 -3.50 4.52
N LYS A 286 7.81 -3.47 4.83
CA LYS A 286 7.15 -4.51 5.61
C LYS A 286 7.22 -5.87 4.92
N GLU A 287 6.84 -5.93 3.65
CA GLU A 287 6.89 -7.16 2.85
C GLU A 287 8.31 -7.68 2.70
N ALA A 288 9.29 -6.80 2.48
CA ALA A 288 10.68 -7.20 2.36
C ALA A 288 11.22 -7.83 3.66
N GLY A 289 10.92 -7.20 4.80
CA GLY A 289 11.28 -7.73 6.12
C GLY A 289 10.57 -9.04 6.45
N LEU A 290 9.26 -9.15 6.20
CA LEU A 290 8.49 -10.37 6.40
C LEU A 290 8.99 -11.51 5.51
N LYS A 291 9.40 -11.20 4.29
CA LYS A 291 9.90 -12.19 3.33
C LYS A 291 11.22 -12.77 3.84
N TYR A 292 12.15 -11.91 4.22
CA TYR A 292 13.40 -12.34 4.83
C TYR A 292 13.14 -13.20 6.08
N PHE A 293 12.23 -12.74 6.95
CA PHE A 293 11.80 -13.48 8.14
C PHE A 293 11.31 -14.90 7.81
N SER A 294 10.41 -15.04 6.82
CA SER A 294 9.80 -16.33 6.48
C SER A 294 10.82 -17.31 5.89
N GLU A 295 11.66 -16.81 4.97
CA GLU A 295 12.69 -17.58 4.26
C GLU A 295 13.83 -18.02 5.19
N ASN A 296 14.20 -17.20 6.18
CA ASN A 296 15.34 -17.45 7.07
C ASN A 296 14.96 -17.92 8.48
N TRP A 297 13.69 -18.27 8.70
CA TRP A 297 13.12 -18.64 10.00
C TRP A 297 13.99 -19.56 10.86
N MET A 298 14.55 -20.62 10.27
CA MET A 298 15.32 -21.61 11.04
C MET A 298 16.57 -21.01 11.69
N ASN A 299 17.17 -20.00 11.06
CA ASN A 299 18.37 -19.34 11.54
C ASN A 299 18.05 -18.23 12.56
N ILE A 300 16.93 -17.53 12.36
CA ILE A 300 16.61 -16.31 13.14
C ILE A 300 15.65 -16.55 14.30
N LYS A 301 14.91 -17.67 14.35
CA LYS A 301 13.85 -17.91 15.35
C LYS A 301 14.27 -17.76 16.81
N ASN A 302 15.55 -17.99 17.12
CA ASN A 302 16.13 -17.90 18.46
C ASN A 302 17.12 -16.73 18.60
N SER A 303 17.16 -15.82 17.63
CA SER A 303 18.07 -14.67 17.63
C SER A 303 17.57 -13.57 18.58
N ASP A 304 18.50 -12.75 19.08
CA ASP A 304 18.16 -11.57 19.89
C ASP A 304 17.24 -10.60 19.15
N LYS A 305 17.43 -10.46 17.84
CA LYS A 305 16.56 -9.64 16.97
C LYS A 305 15.12 -10.13 16.96
N MET A 306 14.93 -11.45 16.82
CA MET A 306 13.60 -12.05 16.88
C MET A 306 12.98 -11.89 18.27
N ASN A 307 13.75 -12.11 19.34
CA ASN A 307 13.30 -11.92 20.72
C ASN A 307 12.88 -10.46 20.96
N ASN A 308 13.63 -9.50 20.42
CA ASN A 308 13.32 -8.08 20.50
C ASN A 308 12.01 -7.74 19.77
N ILE A 309 11.82 -8.24 18.54
CA ILE A 309 10.55 -8.09 17.81
C ILE A 309 9.39 -8.66 18.62
N ILE A 310 9.48 -9.90 19.10
CA ILE A 310 8.38 -10.55 19.84
C ILE A 310 8.05 -9.77 21.12
N SER A 311 9.06 -9.26 21.82
CA SER A 311 8.88 -8.53 23.08
C SER A 311 8.21 -7.16 22.89
N ASN A 312 8.35 -6.55 21.72
CA ASN A 312 7.84 -5.20 21.43
C ASN A 312 6.68 -5.18 20.42
N ALA A 313 6.33 -6.33 19.83
CA ALA A 313 5.26 -6.43 18.86
C ALA A 313 3.87 -6.35 19.51
N ASN A 314 2.98 -5.60 18.85
CA ASN A 314 1.55 -5.68 19.16
C ASN A 314 0.93 -6.95 18.54
N PHE A 315 -0.31 -7.24 18.90
CA PHE A 315 -1.02 -8.42 18.40
C PHE A 315 -1.15 -8.47 16.87
N ASP A 316 -1.31 -7.31 16.20
CA ASP A 316 -1.43 -7.27 14.73
C ASP A 316 -0.10 -7.67 14.07
N TRP A 317 1.03 -7.18 14.58
CA TRP A 317 2.35 -7.54 14.07
C TRP A 317 2.68 -9.02 14.31
N LEU A 318 2.30 -9.54 15.48
CA LEU A 318 2.42 -10.97 15.76
C LEU A 318 1.56 -11.82 14.82
N ASP A 319 0.30 -11.44 14.57
CA ASP A 319 -0.58 -12.10 13.61
C ASP A 319 0.02 -12.09 12.20
N GLU A 320 0.58 -10.95 11.76
CA GLU A 320 1.29 -10.86 10.47
C GLU A 320 2.50 -11.79 10.40
N LEU A 321 3.32 -11.90 11.46
CA LEU A 321 4.44 -12.85 11.51
C LEU A 321 3.96 -14.30 11.42
N PHE A 322 2.90 -14.66 12.15
CA PHE A 322 2.31 -16.00 12.09
C PHE A 322 1.79 -16.31 10.68
N ARG A 323 1.09 -15.37 10.05
CA ARG A 323 0.60 -15.52 8.67
C ARG A 323 1.76 -15.67 7.69
N ALA A 324 2.75 -14.79 7.75
CA ALA A 324 3.93 -14.84 6.91
C ALA A 324 4.66 -16.18 7.01
N LYS A 325 4.69 -16.77 8.22
CA LYS A 325 5.34 -18.06 8.45
C LYS A 325 4.53 -19.25 7.92
N LEU A 326 3.21 -19.24 8.11
CA LEU A 326 2.34 -20.38 7.77
C LEU A 326 1.91 -20.37 6.30
N PHE A 327 1.71 -19.19 5.72
CA PHE A 327 1.07 -19.00 4.42
C PHE A 327 1.95 -18.27 3.40
N GLY A 328 3.11 -17.75 3.81
CA GLY A 328 3.92 -16.85 3.00
C GLY A 328 3.50 -15.39 3.16
N VAL A 329 4.30 -14.50 2.58
CA VAL A 329 4.11 -13.04 2.59
C VAL A 329 3.17 -12.61 1.48
#